data_AF-A0A1T0ATV1-F1
#
_entry.id   AF-A0A1T0ATV1-F1
#
_cell.length_a   1.000
_cell.length_b   1.000
_cell.length_c   1.000
_cell.angle_alpha   90.00
_cell.angle_beta   90.00
_cell.angle_gamma   90.00
#
_symmetry.space_group_name_H-M   'P 1'
#
loop_
_entity.id
_entity.type
_entity.pdbx_description
1 polymer ?
#
loop_
_entity_poly.entity_id
_entity_poly.type
_entity_poly.pdbx_seq_one_letter_code
_entity_poly.pdbx_strand_id
1 'polypeptide(L)'
;MMYVDLNADLAEGFAFDEALLGVVSSANIACGLHAGDAITIQNALTVAKRHGVRVGAHPSFPDRENFGRSEMQLPPQALKAHLLYQLGALQALCNNAGVPISYVKPHGALYNQASRDPELARLIAETVHQFNPNLKLMGLSGSLMLSVAEQVGLGTISEVFADRRYQPDGSLVPRSHPQAKIEDEQEAIEQVIQMITTQTATALDGSTINIKVESICLHGDNAHALLFAEKIRAELTTRGIEIRA
;
A
#
# COMPACT_ATOMS: atom_id res chain seq x y z
N MET A 1 2.45 2.62 24.39
CA MET A 1 3.10 3.53 23.44
C MET A 1 2.37 3.37 22.11
N MET A 2 1.94 4.46 21.49
CA MET A 2 1.29 4.39 20.17
C MET A 2 2.36 4.09 19.13
N TYR A 3 2.04 3.25 18.15
CA TYR A 3 2.92 2.97 17.04
C TYR A 3 2.13 2.86 15.74
N VAL A 4 2.80 3.08 14.62
CA VAL A 4 2.21 2.98 13.29
C VAL A 4 3.25 2.52 12.27
N ASP A 5 2.82 1.75 11.28
CA ASP A 5 3.63 1.46 10.11
C ASP A 5 3.48 2.58 9.08
N LEU A 6 4.59 3.06 8.52
CA LEU A 6 4.59 3.90 7.34
C LEU A 6 4.97 3.03 6.15
N ASN A 7 4.14 3.00 5.10
CA ASN A 7 4.42 2.28 3.87
C ASN A 7 4.51 3.21 2.66
N ALA A 8 5.26 2.82 1.65
CA ALA A 8 5.29 3.49 0.35
C ALA A 8 5.40 2.47 -0.80
N ASP A 9 4.83 2.83 -1.95
CA ASP A 9 4.94 2.08 -3.19
C ASP A 9 6.29 2.42 -3.85
N LEU A 10 7.10 1.41 -4.19
CA LEU A 10 8.50 1.55 -4.56
C LEU A 10 8.90 0.61 -5.70
N ALA A 11 10.08 0.87 -6.27
CA ALA A 11 10.56 0.23 -7.49
C ALA A 11 9.64 0.49 -8.68
N GLU A 12 8.98 1.65 -8.69
CA GLU A 12 8.07 2.05 -9.75
C GLU A 12 8.76 2.92 -10.82
N GLY A 13 10.01 3.32 -10.57
CA GLY A 13 10.84 4.10 -11.49
C GLY A 13 10.85 5.61 -11.19
N PHE A 14 10.40 6.02 -10.00
CA PHE A 14 10.52 7.41 -9.56
C PHE A 14 11.89 7.71 -8.98
N ALA A 15 12.33 8.95 -9.12
CA ALA A 15 13.68 9.39 -8.76
C ALA A 15 14.00 9.28 -7.25
N PHE A 16 12.99 9.21 -6.39
CA PHE A 16 13.13 9.28 -4.94
C PHE A 16 12.75 7.98 -4.21
N ASP A 17 12.48 6.89 -4.95
CA ASP A 17 12.10 5.59 -4.37
C ASP A 17 13.12 5.12 -3.30
N GLU A 18 14.42 5.20 -3.60
CA GLU A 18 15.45 4.76 -2.66
C GLU A 18 15.54 5.64 -1.41
N ALA A 19 15.32 6.96 -1.55
CA ALA A 19 15.37 7.89 -0.43
C ALA A 19 14.22 7.63 0.56
N LEU A 20 13.04 7.26 0.05
CA LEU A 20 11.89 6.91 0.89
C LEU A 20 12.15 5.71 1.79
N LEU A 21 13.03 4.77 1.41
CA LEU A 21 13.39 3.63 2.27
C LEU A 21 14.10 4.06 3.56
N GLY A 22 14.64 5.28 3.63
CA GLY A 22 15.14 5.86 4.88
C GLY A 22 14.04 6.42 5.79
N VAL A 23 12.82 6.56 5.27
CA VAL A 23 11.70 7.24 5.93
C VAL A 23 10.61 6.24 6.35
N VAL A 24 10.33 5.23 5.53
CA VAL A 24 9.24 4.27 5.77
C VAL A 24 9.69 3.06 6.61
N SER A 25 8.73 2.33 7.18
CA SER A 25 8.98 1.05 7.86
C SER A 25 8.60 -0.16 7.02
N SER A 26 7.75 0.02 6.01
CA SER A 26 7.38 -1.01 5.02
C SER A 26 7.46 -0.48 3.57
N ALA A 27 7.73 -1.37 2.63
CA ALA A 27 7.89 -1.08 1.21
C ALA A 27 7.04 -2.01 0.35
N ASN A 28 6.15 -1.45 -0.46
CA ASN A 28 5.36 -2.20 -1.44
C ASN A 28 6.14 -2.21 -2.76
N ILE A 29 6.82 -3.31 -3.04
CA ILE A 29 7.72 -3.42 -4.19
C ILE A 29 6.94 -3.85 -5.44
N ALA A 30 7.01 -3.03 -6.49
CA ALA A 30 6.41 -3.34 -7.79
C ALA A 30 6.89 -4.69 -8.35
N CYS A 31 5.99 -5.41 -9.04
CA CYS A 31 6.23 -6.80 -9.46
C CYS A 31 6.36 -6.98 -10.98
N GLY A 32 6.63 -5.91 -11.73
CA GLY A 32 6.97 -6.00 -13.15
C GLY A 32 5.81 -5.90 -14.13
N LEU A 33 4.55 -5.81 -13.68
CA LEU A 33 3.41 -5.62 -14.59
C LEU A 33 3.07 -4.14 -14.80
N HIS A 34 2.64 -3.40 -13.77
CA HIS A 34 2.41 -1.96 -13.93
C HIS A 34 3.70 -1.17 -14.00
N ALA A 35 4.69 -1.55 -13.19
CA ALA A 35 5.97 -0.88 -13.05
C ALA A 35 7.04 -1.84 -12.53
N GLY A 36 8.28 -1.36 -12.45
CA GLY A 36 9.45 -2.13 -12.03
C GLY A 36 10.01 -3.01 -13.13
N ASP A 37 11.33 -3.02 -13.24
CA ASP A 37 12.09 -4.03 -13.97
C ASP A 37 12.96 -4.82 -12.97
N ALA A 38 13.56 -5.92 -13.42
CA ALA A 38 14.30 -6.81 -12.52
C ALA A 38 15.47 -6.11 -11.81
N ILE A 39 16.14 -5.16 -12.46
CA ILE A 39 17.28 -4.44 -11.87
C ILE A 39 16.79 -3.43 -10.85
N THR A 40 15.77 -2.65 -11.21
CA THR A 40 15.14 -1.67 -10.30
C THR A 40 14.61 -2.35 -9.04
N ILE A 41 13.92 -3.49 -9.18
CA ILE A 41 13.42 -4.29 -8.04
C ILE A 41 14.58 -4.82 -7.19
N GLN A 42 15.61 -5.39 -7.81
CA GLN A 42 16.78 -5.93 -7.10
C GLN A 42 17.53 -4.86 -6.30
N ASN A 43 17.64 -3.64 -6.85
CA ASN A 43 18.23 -2.50 -6.16
C ASN A 43 17.37 -2.07 -4.97
N ALA A 44 16.06 -1.92 -5.16
CA ALA A 44 15.13 -1.55 -4.08
C ALA A 44 15.17 -2.56 -2.91
N LEU A 45 15.22 -3.86 -3.20
CA LEU A 45 15.35 -4.91 -2.17
C LEU A 45 16.67 -4.82 -1.40
N THR A 46 17.77 -4.48 -2.10
CA THR A 46 19.09 -4.29 -1.49
C THR A 46 19.08 -3.10 -0.53
N VAL A 47 18.45 -1.99 -0.93
CA VAL A 47 18.32 -0.79 -0.10
C VAL A 47 17.38 -1.05 1.08
N ALA A 48 16.23 -1.70 0.85
CA ALA A 48 15.27 -2.06 1.90
C ALA A 48 15.94 -2.91 3.00
N LYS A 49 16.78 -3.88 2.61
CA LYS A 49 17.58 -4.67 3.55
C LYS A 49 18.51 -3.82 4.42
N ARG A 50 19.21 -2.85 3.81
CA ARG A 50 20.15 -1.97 4.53
C ARG A 50 19.43 -1.11 5.57
N HIS A 51 18.22 -0.68 5.27
CA HIS A 51 17.39 0.13 6.17
C HIS A 51 16.53 -0.70 7.14
N GLY A 52 16.50 -2.03 7.01
CA GLY A 52 15.64 -2.88 7.82
C GLY A 52 14.14 -2.70 7.53
N VAL A 53 13.80 -2.25 6.31
CA VAL A 53 12.42 -2.01 5.88
C VAL A 53 11.74 -3.33 5.55
N ARG A 54 10.51 -3.53 6.06
CA ARG A 54 9.69 -4.71 5.75
C ARG A 54 9.24 -4.68 4.29
N VAL A 55 9.48 -5.77 3.56
CA VAL A 55 9.09 -5.87 2.15
C VAL A 55 7.72 -6.53 1.98
N GLY A 56 6.87 -5.93 1.16
CA GLY A 56 5.63 -6.51 0.64
C GLY A 56 5.60 -6.50 -0.88
N ALA A 57 4.83 -7.43 -1.46
CA ALA A 57 4.59 -7.48 -2.89
C ALA A 57 3.53 -6.45 -3.30
N HIS A 58 3.75 -5.76 -4.41
CA HIS A 58 2.82 -4.79 -4.98
C HIS A 58 2.29 -5.21 -6.36
N PRO A 59 1.50 -6.32 -6.44
CA PRO A 59 1.00 -6.82 -7.71
C PRO A 59 -0.10 -5.94 -8.27
N SER A 60 -0.15 -5.85 -9.59
CA SER A 60 -1.12 -5.04 -10.33
C SER A 60 -1.84 -5.86 -11.39
N PHE A 61 -2.76 -5.20 -12.09
CA PHE A 61 -3.17 -5.62 -13.43
C PHE A 61 -2.03 -5.47 -14.46
N PRO A 62 -2.06 -6.25 -15.57
CA PRO A 62 -1.09 -6.14 -16.68
C PRO A 62 -1.35 -4.91 -17.55
N ASP A 63 -1.17 -3.72 -16.99
CA ASP A 63 -1.56 -2.44 -17.60
C ASP A 63 -0.44 -1.39 -17.47
N ARG A 64 0.75 -1.74 -17.96
CA ARG A 64 1.95 -0.89 -17.85
C ARG A 64 1.74 0.52 -18.42
N GLU A 65 1.09 0.62 -19.58
CA GLU A 65 0.87 1.88 -20.29
C GLU A 65 0.04 2.89 -19.49
N ASN A 66 -0.84 2.40 -18.61
CA ASN A 66 -1.62 3.25 -17.70
C ASN A 66 -1.21 3.03 -16.23
N PHE A 67 -0.02 2.49 -15.99
CA PHE A 67 0.55 2.29 -14.67
C PHE A 67 -0.34 1.46 -13.73
N GLY A 68 -1.08 0.47 -14.24
CA GLY A 68 -1.95 -0.37 -13.43
C GLY A 68 -3.19 0.34 -12.88
N ARG A 69 -3.54 1.51 -13.43
CA ARG A 69 -4.64 2.37 -12.96
C ARG A 69 -5.93 2.21 -13.74
N SER A 70 -5.97 1.39 -14.79
CA SER A 70 -7.21 1.06 -15.49
C SER A 70 -7.91 -0.11 -14.81
N GLU A 71 -9.18 0.11 -14.51
CA GLU A 71 -10.09 -0.95 -14.11
C GLU A 71 -10.27 -1.96 -15.24
N MET A 72 -10.25 -3.25 -14.91
CA MET A 72 -10.41 -4.30 -15.93
C MET A 72 -11.08 -5.55 -15.37
N GLN A 73 -11.69 -6.32 -16.27
CA GLN A 73 -12.17 -7.67 -15.99
C GLN A 73 -11.33 -8.67 -16.76
N LEU A 74 -10.63 -9.53 -16.03
CA LEU A 74 -9.90 -10.65 -16.58
C LEU A 74 -10.62 -11.95 -16.22
N PRO A 75 -10.53 -12.99 -17.07
CA PRO A 75 -10.93 -14.33 -16.65
C PRO A 75 -10.21 -14.72 -15.34
N PRO A 76 -10.90 -15.33 -14.35
CA PRO A 76 -10.31 -15.62 -13.04
C PRO A 76 -8.97 -16.38 -13.10
N GLN A 77 -8.86 -17.34 -14.03
CA GLN A 77 -7.63 -18.09 -14.24
C GLN A 77 -6.48 -17.21 -14.75
N ALA A 78 -6.77 -16.23 -15.61
CA ALA A 78 -5.76 -15.31 -16.13
C ALA A 78 -5.26 -14.38 -15.02
N LEU A 79 -6.16 -13.81 -14.21
CA LEU A 79 -5.75 -12.96 -13.09
C LEU A 79 -4.95 -13.76 -12.06
N LYS A 80 -5.38 -14.97 -11.70
CA LYS A 80 -4.61 -15.86 -10.81
C LYS A 80 -3.20 -16.12 -11.35
N ALA A 81 -3.06 -16.38 -12.65
CA ALA A 81 -1.75 -16.57 -13.28
C ALA A 81 -0.89 -15.30 -13.20
N HIS A 82 -1.45 -14.11 -13.44
CA HIS A 82 -0.73 -12.84 -13.30
C HIS A 82 -0.29 -12.56 -11.87
N LEU A 83 -1.12 -12.86 -10.88
CA LEU A 83 -0.75 -12.73 -9.46
C LEU A 83 0.39 -13.68 -9.09
N LEU A 84 0.29 -14.96 -9.46
CA LEU A 84 1.34 -15.95 -9.18
C LEU A 84 2.66 -15.60 -9.89
N TYR A 85 2.60 -15.11 -11.13
CA TYR A 85 3.77 -14.63 -11.85
C TYR A 85 4.48 -13.50 -11.09
N GLN A 86 3.72 -12.48 -10.68
CA GLN A 86 4.23 -11.33 -9.95
C GLN A 86 4.84 -11.72 -8.59
N LEU A 87 4.13 -12.54 -7.81
CA LEU A 87 4.59 -13.02 -6.51
C LEU A 87 5.83 -13.91 -6.65
N GLY A 88 5.85 -14.82 -7.64
CA GLY A 88 6.98 -15.69 -7.92
C GLY A 88 8.23 -14.94 -8.37
N ALA A 89 8.07 -13.96 -9.26
CA ALA A 89 9.17 -13.10 -9.71
C ALA A 89 9.80 -12.33 -8.54
N LEU A 90 8.98 -11.68 -7.70
CA LEU A 90 9.47 -10.97 -6.53
C LEU A 90 10.10 -11.94 -5.52
N GLN A 91 9.53 -13.12 -5.30
CA GLN A 91 10.05 -14.11 -4.36
C GLN A 91 11.46 -14.57 -4.75
N ALA A 92 11.72 -14.77 -6.04
CA ALA A 92 13.06 -15.13 -6.51
C ALA A 92 14.10 -14.04 -6.20
N LEU A 93 13.76 -12.76 -6.45
CA LEU A 93 14.65 -11.62 -6.16
C LEU A 93 14.82 -11.40 -4.66
N CYS A 94 13.75 -11.57 -3.88
CA CYS A 94 13.77 -11.55 -2.42
C CYS A 94 14.70 -12.63 -1.84
N ASN A 95 14.64 -13.85 -2.37
CA ASN A 95 15.54 -14.94 -1.98
C ASN A 95 17.00 -14.60 -2.28
N ASN A 96 17.28 -14.02 -3.46
CA ASN A 96 18.62 -13.57 -3.83
C ASN A 96 19.14 -12.44 -2.91
N ALA A 97 18.29 -11.47 -2.57
CA ALA A 97 18.64 -10.39 -1.64
C ALA A 97 18.73 -10.86 -0.17
N GLY A 98 18.16 -12.02 0.16
CA GLY A 98 17.99 -12.51 1.53
C GLY A 98 17.08 -11.60 2.34
N VAL A 99 15.91 -11.26 1.79
CA VAL A 99 14.82 -10.50 2.42
C VAL A 99 13.50 -11.24 2.17
N PRO A 100 12.67 -11.51 3.19
CA PRO A 100 11.39 -12.20 2.96
C PRO A 100 10.29 -11.24 2.50
N ILE A 101 9.35 -11.75 1.69
CA ILE A 101 8.06 -11.09 1.47
C ILE A 101 7.22 -11.30 2.73
N SER A 102 6.67 -10.22 3.28
CA SER A 102 5.90 -10.26 4.54
C SER A 102 4.40 -10.06 4.32
N TYR A 103 4.02 -9.34 3.27
CA TYR A 103 2.62 -9.05 2.95
C TYR A 103 2.44 -8.79 1.45
N VAL A 104 1.19 -8.69 1.02
CA VAL A 104 0.79 -8.32 -0.34
C VAL A 104 -0.15 -7.12 -0.24
N LYS A 105 0.13 -6.06 -1.00
CA LYS A 105 -0.76 -4.91 -1.19
C LYS A 105 -1.06 -4.80 -2.68
N PRO A 106 -2.28 -5.08 -3.17
CA PRO A 106 -2.60 -4.84 -4.57
C PRO A 106 -2.33 -3.39 -5.00
N HIS A 107 -1.95 -3.18 -6.26
CA HIS A 107 -1.68 -1.85 -6.80
C HIS A 107 -2.91 -1.24 -7.49
N GLY A 108 -3.04 0.09 -7.41
CA GLY A 108 -3.84 0.88 -8.33
C GLY A 108 -5.30 0.42 -8.48
N ALA A 109 -5.70 0.13 -9.72
CA ALA A 109 -7.07 -0.30 -10.01
C ALA A 109 -7.41 -1.66 -9.38
N LEU A 110 -6.45 -2.59 -9.28
CA LEU A 110 -6.66 -3.90 -8.65
C LEU A 110 -7.06 -3.73 -7.18
N TYR A 111 -6.38 -2.84 -6.45
CA TYR A 111 -6.70 -2.49 -5.06
C TYR A 111 -8.11 -1.91 -4.92
N ASN A 112 -8.42 -0.89 -5.74
CA ASN A 112 -9.69 -0.17 -5.63
C ASN A 112 -10.89 -1.05 -6.00
N GLN A 113 -10.75 -1.90 -7.02
CA GLN A 113 -11.79 -2.84 -7.40
C GLN A 113 -11.97 -3.93 -6.35
N ALA A 114 -10.87 -4.56 -5.89
CA ALA A 114 -10.94 -5.61 -4.87
C ALA A 114 -11.53 -5.11 -3.54
N SER A 115 -11.38 -3.82 -3.22
CA SER A 115 -11.97 -3.21 -2.03
C SER A 115 -13.51 -3.26 -1.99
N ARG A 116 -14.18 -3.50 -3.14
CA ARG A 116 -15.64 -3.50 -3.27
C ARG A 116 -16.23 -4.69 -4.04
N ASP A 117 -15.41 -5.46 -4.75
CA ASP A 117 -15.83 -6.64 -5.50
C ASP A 117 -15.51 -7.93 -4.71
N PRO A 118 -16.53 -8.68 -4.23
CA PRO A 118 -16.31 -9.87 -3.40
C PRO A 118 -15.61 -11.01 -4.14
N GLU A 119 -15.87 -11.19 -5.44
CA GLU A 119 -15.29 -12.28 -6.23
C GLU A 119 -13.82 -12.00 -6.52
N LEU A 120 -13.51 -10.75 -6.87
CA LEU A 120 -12.14 -10.31 -7.05
C LEU A 120 -11.33 -10.38 -5.74
N ALA A 121 -11.90 -9.89 -4.63
CA ALA A 121 -11.29 -9.98 -3.32
C ALA A 121 -10.97 -11.43 -2.93
N ARG A 122 -11.94 -12.34 -3.11
CA ARG A 122 -11.79 -13.76 -2.80
C ARG A 122 -10.70 -14.40 -3.65
N LEU A 123 -10.70 -14.13 -4.95
CA LEU A 123 -9.68 -14.65 -5.86
C LEU A 123 -8.26 -14.20 -5.47
N ILE A 124 -8.09 -12.92 -5.10
CA ILE A 124 -6.80 -12.40 -4.63
C ILE A 124 -6.40 -13.09 -3.33
N ALA A 125 -7.29 -13.11 -2.33
CA ALA A 125 -7.03 -13.70 -1.02
C ALA A 125 -6.68 -15.20 -1.12
N GLU A 126 -7.45 -15.99 -1.86
CA GLU A 126 -7.19 -17.42 -2.06
C GLU A 126 -5.88 -17.65 -2.81
N THR A 127 -5.54 -16.79 -3.79
CA THR A 127 -4.27 -16.89 -4.52
C THR A 127 -3.08 -16.58 -3.62
N VAL A 128 -3.18 -15.54 -2.78
CA VAL A 128 -2.13 -15.20 -1.81
C VAL A 128 -1.98 -16.29 -0.76
N HIS A 129 -3.09 -16.82 -0.22
CA HIS A 129 -3.08 -17.91 0.76
C HIS A 129 -2.47 -19.18 0.19
N GLN A 130 -2.83 -19.55 -1.04
CA GLN A 130 -2.24 -20.70 -1.73
C GLN A 130 -0.73 -20.51 -1.98
N PHE A 131 -0.30 -19.29 -2.30
CA PHE A 131 1.11 -18.98 -2.53
C PHE A 131 1.92 -19.10 -1.23
N ASN A 132 1.46 -18.46 -0.15
CA ASN A 132 2.06 -18.57 1.17
C ASN A 132 1.04 -18.10 2.25
N PRO A 133 0.53 -18.99 3.11
CA PRO A 133 -0.50 -18.66 4.08
C PRO A 133 -0.01 -17.74 5.22
N ASN A 134 1.31 -17.55 5.37
CA ASN A 134 1.88 -16.66 6.38
C ASN A 134 1.94 -15.19 5.92
N LEU A 135 1.68 -14.91 4.65
CA LEU A 135 1.60 -13.54 4.15
C LEU A 135 0.35 -12.84 4.70
N LYS A 136 0.46 -11.53 4.92
CA LYS A 136 -0.71 -10.69 5.18
C LYS A 136 -1.24 -10.05 3.90
N LEU A 137 -2.53 -9.75 3.84
CA LEU A 137 -3.11 -8.88 2.82
C LEU A 137 -3.32 -7.47 3.37
N MET A 138 -2.66 -6.49 2.77
CA MET A 138 -2.85 -5.08 3.07
C MET A 138 -3.93 -4.49 2.16
N GLY A 139 -4.82 -3.71 2.73
CA GLY A 139 -6.00 -3.17 2.04
C GLY A 139 -6.62 -2.00 2.78
N LEU A 140 -7.55 -1.31 2.11
CA LEU A 140 -8.17 -0.11 2.67
C LEU A 140 -8.91 -0.47 3.96
N SER A 141 -8.69 0.32 5.01
CA SER A 141 -9.39 0.21 6.29
C SER A 141 -10.91 0.05 6.07
N GLY A 142 -11.49 -1.01 6.62
CA GLY A 142 -12.93 -1.29 6.54
C GLY A 142 -13.41 -1.82 5.18
N SER A 143 -12.52 -2.06 4.22
CA SER A 143 -12.91 -2.58 2.91
C SER A 143 -13.38 -4.03 2.95
N LEU A 144 -14.18 -4.39 1.95
CA LEU A 144 -14.63 -5.77 1.72
C LEU A 144 -13.43 -6.73 1.57
N MET A 145 -12.36 -6.26 0.93
CA MET A 145 -11.16 -7.07 0.67
C MET A 145 -10.55 -7.65 1.95
N LEU A 146 -10.45 -6.85 3.01
CA LEU A 146 -9.89 -7.30 4.29
C LEU A 146 -10.80 -8.33 4.95
N SER A 147 -12.11 -8.06 4.98
CA SER A 147 -13.11 -9.00 5.52
C SER A 147 -13.05 -10.36 4.80
N VAL A 148 -12.91 -10.36 3.48
CA VAL A 148 -12.80 -11.59 2.68
C VAL A 148 -11.46 -12.30 2.93
N ALA A 149 -10.35 -11.56 3.06
CA ALA A 149 -9.05 -12.14 3.37
C ALA A 149 -9.02 -12.88 4.71
N GLU A 150 -9.67 -12.31 5.73
CA GLU A 150 -9.82 -12.95 7.05
C GLU A 150 -10.65 -14.24 6.96
N GLN A 151 -11.73 -14.25 6.17
CA GLN A 151 -12.53 -15.46 5.93
C GLN A 151 -11.75 -16.58 5.23
N VAL A 152 -10.79 -16.22 4.37
CA VAL A 152 -9.87 -17.16 3.71
C VAL A 152 -8.73 -17.61 4.64
N GLY A 153 -8.59 -16.98 5.82
CA GLY A 153 -7.59 -17.33 6.83
C GLY A 153 -6.25 -16.60 6.66
N LEU A 154 -6.22 -15.47 5.94
CA LEU A 154 -5.05 -14.59 5.89
C LEU A 154 -5.07 -13.59 7.04
N GLY A 155 -3.88 -13.22 7.52
CA GLY A 155 -3.74 -12.00 8.32
C GLY A 155 -3.97 -10.75 7.46
N THR A 156 -4.46 -9.67 8.06
CA THR A 156 -4.74 -8.41 7.37
C THR A 156 -3.87 -7.27 7.89
N ILE A 157 -3.72 -6.23 7.07
CA ILE A 157 -3.16 -4.93 7.47
C ILE A 157 -4.10 -3.83 6.95
N SER A 158 -4.69 -3.08 7.88
CA SER A 158 -5.60 -1.98 7.59
C SER A 158 -4.82 -0.72 7.25
N GLU A 159 -4.91 -0.34 5.98
CA GLU A 159 -4.21 0.81 5.43
C GLU A 159 -5.11 2.05 5.37
N VAL A 160 -4.50 3.19 5.64
CA VAL A 160 -5.05 4.53 5.42
C VAL A 160 -4.06 5.39 4.65
N PHE A 161 -4.49 6.55 4.16
CA PHE A 161 -3.72 7.37 3.25
C PHE A 161 -3.54 8.77 3.82
N ALA A 162 -2.30 9.24 3.91
CA ALA A 162 -2.00 10.54 4.50
C ALA A 162 -2.64 11.71 3.72
N ASP A 163 -2.62 11.64 2.40
CA ASP A 163 -2.95 12.75 1.50
C ASP A 163 -4.18 12.51 0.63
N ARG A 164 -4.99 11.48 0.92
CA ARG A 164 -6.23 11.21 0.19
C ARG A 164 -7.43 11.58 1.02
N ARG A 165 -8.47 12.09 0.34
CA ARG A 165 -9.78 12.34 0.96
C ARG A 165 -10.63 11.09 0.96
N TYR A 166 -11.50 11.02 1.96
CA TYR A 166 -12.42 9.91 2.18
C TYR A 166 -13.85 10.30 1.83
N GLN A 167 -14.64 9.32 1.40
CA GLN A 167 -16.08 9.40 1.29
C GLN A 167 -16.73 9.00 2.63
N PRO A 168 -18.02 9.32 2.86
CA PRO A 168 -18.71 8.96 4.11
C PRO A 168 -18.81 7.45 4.36
N ASP A 169 -18.70 6.63 3.32
CA ASP A 169 -18.67 5.16 3.41
C ASP A 169 -17.27 4.59 3.72
N GLY A 170 -16.26 5.46 3.91
CA GLY A 170 -14.87 5.07 4.17
C GLY A 170 -14.05 4.76 2.92
N SER A 171 -14.65 4.78 1.73
CA SER A 171 -13.91 4.66 0.48
C SER A 171 -13.07 5.91 0.18
N LEU A 172 -12.06 5.79 -0.68
CA LEU A 172 -11.28 6.95 -1.12
C LEU A 172 -12.04 7.73 -2.20
N VAL A 173 -11.96 9.05 -2.14
CA VAL A 173 -12.45 9.92 -3.21
C VAL A 173 -11.72 9.58 -4.52
N PRO A 174 -12.42 9.32 -5.65
CA PRO A 174 -11.78 8.95 -6.92
C PRO A 174 -10.74 9.95 -7.39
N ARG A 175 -9.62 9.49 -7.95
CA ARG A 175 -8.49 10.35 -8.38
C ARG A 175 -8.87 11.44 -9.39
N SER A 176 -9.95 11.26 -10.16
CA SER A 176 -10.46 12.26 -11.12
C SER A 176 -11.22 13.40 -10.46
N HIS A 177 -11.58 13.29 -9.18
CA HIS A 177 -12.25 14.35 -8.45
C HIS A 177 -11.26 15.47 -8.11
N PRO A 178 -11.61 16.76 -8.29
CA PRO A 178 -10.71 17.88 -8.03
C PRO A 178 -10.14 17.93 -6.61
N GLN A 179 -10.89 17.42 -5.64
CA GLN A 179 -10.51 17.37 -4.22
C GLN A 179 -10.00 15.99 -3.79
N ALA A 180 -9.65 15.08 -4.70
CA ALA A 180 -9.26 13.71 -4.33
C ALA A 180 -8.00 13.64 -3.44
N LYS A 181 -7.14 14.65 -3.57
CA LYS A 181 -5.87 14.79 -2.87
C LYS A 181 -5.89 16.00 -1.94
N ILE A 182 -5.24 15.86 -0.81
CA ILE A 182 -4.90 16.96 0.09
C ILE A 182 -3.56 17.52 -0.39
N GLU A 183 -3.56 18.78 -0.83
CA GLU A 183 -2.35 19.47 -1.30
C GLU A 183 -1.65 20.23 -0.16
N ASP A 184 -2.39 20.63 0.86
CA ASP A 184 -1.85 21.30 2.03
C ASP A 184 -1.18 20.29 2.97
N GLU A 185 0.12 20.50 3.21
CA GLU A 185 0.91 19.58 4.03
C GLU A 185 0.43 19.52 5.48
N GLN A 186 -0.01 20.67 6.03
CA GLN A 186 -0.43 20.75 7.42
C GLN A 186 -1.77 20.02 7.62
N GLU A 187 -2.71 20.18 6.69
CA GLU A 187 -3.97 19.43 6.65
C GLU A 187 -3.71 17.91 6.61
N ALA A 188 -2.78 17.47 5.76
CA ALA A 188 -2.48 16.04 5.64
C ALA A 188 -1.77 15.48 6.90
N ILE A 189 -0.90 16.27 7.54
CA ILE A 189 -0.31 15.91 8.84
C ILE A 189 -1.39 15.81 9.92
N GLU A 190 -2.30 16.79 10.01
CA GLU A 190 -3.41 16.76 10.96
C GLU A 190 -4.32 15.55 10.76
N GLN A 191 -4.60 15.20 9.50
CA GLN A 191 -5.31 13.97 9.16
C GLN A 191 -4.56 12.73 9.67
N VAL A 192 -3.26 12.61 9.44
CA VAL A 192 -2.45 11.48 9.95
C VAL A 192 -2.50 11.39 11.48
N ILE A 193 -2.40 12.52 12.17
CA ILE A 193 -2.48 12.55 13.64
C ILE A 193 -3.87 12.14 14.12
N GLN A 194 -4.95 12.63 13.49
CA GLN A 194 -6.32 12.21 13.77
C GLN A 194 -6.47 10.70 13.60
N MET A 195 -6.05 10.16 12.45
CA MET A 195 -6.11 8.74 12.14
C MET A 195 -5.47 7.89 13.23
N ILE A 196 -4.26 8.24 13.68
CA ILE A 196 -3.53 7.46 14.69
C ILE A 196 -4.17 7.60 16.07
N THR A 197 -4.49 8.83 16.48
CA THR A 197 -4.86 9.14 17.88
C THR A 197 -6.33 8.88 18.19
N THR A 198 -7.22 9.10 17.22
CA THR A 198 -8.67 8.94 17.41
C THR A 198 -9.27 7.80 16.61
N GLN A 199 -8.50 7.15 15.72
CA GLN A 199 -9.00 6.09 14.83
C GLN A 199 -10.19 6.57 14.00
N THR A 200 -10.13 7.83 13.53
CA THR A 200 -11.13 8.43 12.65
C THR A 200 -10.49 9.20 11.51
N ALA A 201 -11.28 9.45 10.45
CA ALA A 201 -10.94 10.40 9.40
C ALA A 201 -12.13 11.33 9.13
N THR A 202 -11.85 12.48 8.52
CA THR A 202 -12.87 13.44 8.08
C THR A 202 -13.19 13.19 6.61
N ALA A 203 -14.45 12.87 6.31
CA ALA A 203 -14.92 12.66 4.95
C ALA A 203 -15.10 13.99 4.21
N LEU A 204 -15.26 13.91 2.88
CA LEU A 204 -15.39 15.06 1.99
C LEU A 204 -16.60 15.94 2.32
N ASP A 205 -17.66 15.38 2.90
CA ASP A 205 -18.87 16.11 3.33
C ASP A 205 -18.74 16.69 4.77
N GLY A 206 -17.59 16.52 5.41
CA GLY A 206 -17.33 16.95 6.79
C GLY A 206 -17.76 15.96 7.86
N SER A 207 -18.36 14.82 7.51
CA SER A 207 -18.68 13.77 8.47
C SER A 207 -17.42 13.09 9.01
N THR A 208 -17.49 12.57 10.24
CA THR A 208 -16.41 11.77 10.84
C THR A 208 -16.69 10.29 10.61
N ILE A 209 -15.71 9.58 10.03
CA ILE A 209 -15.78 8.14 9.79
C ILE A 209 -14.84 7.38 10.73
N ASN A 210 -15.27 6.21 11.19
CA ASN A 210 -14.43 5.30 11.97
C ASN A 210 -13.54 4.49 11.04
N ILE A 211 -12.28 4.33 11.41
CA ILE A 211 -11.28 3.58 10.64
C ILE A 211 -10.43 2.73 11.60
N LYS A 212 -9.70 1.76 11.04
CA LYS A 212 -8.65 1.02 11.74
C LYS A 212 -7.33 1.35 11.07
N VAL A 213 -6.38 1.86 11.85
CA VAL A 213 -5.08 2.30 11.33
C VAL A 213 -4.00 1.35 11.80
N GLU A 214 -3.46 0.56 10.86
CA GLU A 214 -2.27 -0.27 11.09
C GLU A 214 -1.09 0.22 10.27
N SER A 215 -1.35 0.73 9.06
CA SER A 215 -0.32 1.29 8.17
C SER A 215 -0.83 2.55 7.47
N ILE A 216 0.06 3.53 7.26
CA ILE A 216 -0.23 4.77 6.54
C ILE A 216 0.59 4.79 5.25
N CYS A 217 -0.10 4.88 4.12
CA CYS A 217 0.52 5.02 2.80
C CYS A 217 1.03 6.46 2.60
N LEU A 218 2.30 6.56 2.23
CA LEU A 218 2.97 7.77 1.80
C LEU A 218 3.31 7.65 0.31
N HIS A 219 3.06 8.71 -0.46
CA HIS A 219 3.44 8.76 -1.87
C HIS A 219 4.91 9.18 -2.03
N GLY A 220 5.54 8.79 -3.13
CA GLY A 220 6.98 8.98 -3.40
C GLY A 220 7.30 9.64 -4.73
N ASP A 221 6.27 10.08 -5.43
CA ASP A 221 6.30 10.32 -6.87
C ASP A 221 7.24 11.48 -7.26
N ASN A 222 7.55 12.38 -6.33
CA ASN A 222 8.35 13.58 -6.55
C ASN A 222 9.07 14.07 -5.28
N ALA A 223 9.94 15.07 -5.42
CA ALA A 223 10.73 15.64 -4.32
C ALA A 223 9.85 16.19 -3.17
N HIS A 224 8.70 16.76 -3.51
CA HIS A 224 7.75 17.26 -2.51
C HIS A 224 7.15 16.11 -1.70
N ALA A 225 6.88 14.96 -2.33
CA ALA A 225 6.36 13.77 -1.65
C ALA A 225 7.36 13.19 -0.65
N LEU A 226 8.67 13.17 -0.99
CA LEU A 226 9.73 12.78 -0.04
C LEU A 226 9.80 13.73 1.16
N LEU A 227 9.87 15.05 0.92
CA LEU A 227 9.90 16.05 1.99
C LEU A 227 8.66 15.93 2.90
N PHE A 228 7.51 15.66 2.30
CA PHE A 228 6.27 15.44 3.04
C PHE A 228 6.33 14.18 3.91
N ALA A 229 6.86 13.07 3.40
CA ALA A 229 7.07 11.85 4.17
C ALA A 229 8.03 12.07 5.36
N GLU A 230 9.12 12.81 5.15
CA GLU A 230 10.08 13.18 6.20
C GLU A 230 9.41 14.03 7.30
N LYS A 231 8.57 15.00 6.92
CA LYS A 231 7.79 15.82 7.86
C LYS A 231 6.83 14.98 8.69
N ILE A 232 6.07 14.07 8.07
CA ILE A 232 5.20 13.15 8.80
C ILE A 232 6.01 12.34 9.82
N ARG A 233 7.12 11.72 9.39
CA ARG A 233 7.99 10.95 10.29
C ARG A 233 8.50 11.77 11.47
N ALA A 234 8.94 13.01 11.22
CA ALA A 234 9.42 13.92 12.25
C ALA A 234 8.32 14.30 13.25
N GLU A 235 7.11 14.60 12.77
CA GLU A 235 5.97 14.97 13.62
C GLU A 235 5.53 13.80 14.50
N LEU A 236 5.46 12.59 13.94
CA LEU A 236 5.15 11.37 14.69
C LEU A 236 6.19 11.12 15.79
N THR A 237 7.47 11.27 15.46
CA THR A 237 8.58 11.10 16.42
C THR A 237 8.49 12.13 17.55
N THR A 238 8.22 13.40 17.22
CA THR A 238 8.07 14.50 18.20
C THR A 238 6.93 14.25 19.18
N ARG A 239 5.85 13.59 18.71
CA ARG A 239 4.70 13.19 19.53
C ARG A 239 4.90 11.87 20.28
N GLY A 240 6.07 11.24 20.17
CA GLY A 240 6.37 9.97 20.83
C GLY A 240 5.61 8.77 20.23
N ILE A 241 5.16 8.89 18.98
CA ILE A 241 4.57 7.78 18.22
C ILE A 241 5.70 7.00 17.58
N GLU A 242 5.82 5.72 17.92
CA GLU A 242 6.85 4.83 17.39
C GLU A 242 6.53 4.43 15.93
N ILE A 243 7.51 4.54 15.04
CA ILE A 243 7.36 4.10 13.65
C ILE A 243 7.99 2.73 13.51
N ARG A 244 7.17 1.71 13.22
CA ARG A 244 7.64 0.34 13.02
C ARG A 244 6.67 -0.50 12.21
N ALA A 245 7.22 -1.52 11.56
CA ALA A 245 6.50 -2.56 10.85
C ALA A 245 5.65 -3.42 11.81
#